data_AF-A0A9D0IAS2-F1
#
_entry.id   AF-A0A9D0IAS2-F1
#
_cell.length_a   1.000
_cell.length_b   1.000
_cell.length_c   1.000
_cell.angle_alpha   90.00
_cell.angle_beta   90.00
_cell.angle_gamma   90.00
#
_symmetry.space_group_name_H-M   'P 1'
#
loop_
_entity.id
_entity.type
_entity.pdbx_description
1 polymer ?
#
loop_
_entity_poly.entity_id
_entity_poly.type
_entity_poly.pdbx_seq_one_letter_code
_entity_poly.pdbx_strand_id
1 'polypeptide(L)'
;MDRSAVASEPIETRLPQHGVQIAERLWWVGNCAGGAETAHHTYLIEAGDQSLLVDPGPASGFGELLHRVEALLPFSHIRWFVCHHPGPDTASSLPLIAQRVERADACIVTHRQSADLIAAYGMTIPVWLVEEHQWRLQLPDRRLRFLFTPYIRSPGAFCTFDERSGVLFSGDLFAGVTGAGTLFAGDETCFEPIRAYHEYLVPSREVLGYALSRVEAHRVRQIAPRRGLLIPEPLVEYVIDKLKGVECGLYLLARESTDVQRLSRLNGLLKEITSTMIVSRDFREIAGRLLAILQQVFPATLLEFYVQLEDDTVLHLAPASRYRGVAASPPLKISRMFGIHRRHWQTQSGGRSYELVQVSREEGGDDSHWLVLPLFKRGEEWMYGVAVVHLQETVELTDEMEQMTREMSSSLQVAVERETIYRRIELERQRFYERSIRDALTGLFTRFYMEDTLRRLFEIHDRNGNTQVALAMLDIDHFKRINDSYGHVQGDEVLRQVARVIRADARAGDLPVRLGGEEFGIFVVGDSAAEIPAIAERLRRRVMAIRFQGSLSRLRVTVSVGAAVRQQGESIPGFIERADLALYRAKKQGRNRVFLADRAGHPGQWSLGFE
;
A
#
# COMPACT_ATOMS: atom_id res chain seq x y z
N MET A 1 47.64 -9.14 27.95
CA MET A 1 46.94 -9.13 26.65
C MET A 1 46.57 -7.68 26.39
N ASP A 2 47.32 -7.10 25.47
CA ASP A 2 47.52 -5.68 25.28
C ASP A 2 46.33 -5.07 24.51
N ARG A 3 45.68 -4.06 25.10
CA ARG A 3 44.80 -3.13 24.41
C ARG A 3 45.51 -1.78 24.44
N SER A 4 46.47 -1.61 23.55
CA SER A 4 47.12 -0.33 23.32
C SER A 4 46.10 0.63 22.70
N ALA A 5 45.67 1.58 23.52
CA ALA A 5 45.04 2.81 23.08
C ALA A 5 46.00 3.53 22.13
N VAL A 6 45.65 3.58 20.85
CA VAL A 6 46.24 4.57 19.94
C VAL A 6 45.51 5.87 20.22
N ALA A 7 46.18 6.75 20.94
CA ALA A 7 45.74 8.11 21.18
C ALA A 7 45.44 8.78 19.84
N SER A 8 44.24 9.33 19.72
CA SER A 8 43.80 10.21 18.64
C SER A 8 44.72 11.41 18.56
N GLU A 9 45.58 11.47 17.55
CA GLU A 9 46.23 12.70 17.14
C GLU A 9 45.16 13.74 16.76
N PRO A 10 45.40 15.04 17.05
CA PRO A 10 44.45 16.09 16.75
C PRO A 10 44.19 16.16 15.25
N ILE A 11 42.91 16.10 14.86
CA ILE A 11 42.42 16.21 13.48
C ILE A 11 43.07 17.43 12.82
N GLU A 12 43.95 17.18 11.85
CA GLU A 12 44.60 18.22 11.07
C GLU A 12 43.52 19.09 10.39
N THR A 13 43.51 20.38 10.72
CA THR A 13 42.52 21.36 10.29
C THR A 13 42.82 21.94 8.89
N ARG A 14 43.56 21.22 8.05
CA ARG A 14 43.96 21.66 6.71
C ARG A 14 43.86 20.53 5.70
N LEU A 15 43.39 20.86 4.50
CA LEU A 15 43.39 19.94 3.37
C LEU A 15 44.82 19.43 3.09
N PRO A 16 44.99 18.19 2.61
CA PRO A 16 46.30 17.61 2.34
C PRO A 16 47.14 18.47 1.38
N GLN A 17 48.43 18.62 1.68
CA GLN A 17 49.40 19.37 0.85
C GLN A 17 49.99 18.53 -0.29
N HIS A 18 49.68 17.24 -0.35
CA HIS A 18 50.16 16.28 -1.33
C HIS A 18 48.98 15.60 -2.03
N GLY A 19 49.25 14.95 -3.16
CA GLY A 19 48.24 14.13 -3.84
C GLY A 19 47.78 12.98 -2.94
N VAL A 20 46.47 12.75 -2.86
CA VAL A 20 45.87 11.69 -2.03
C VAL A 20 45.30 10.62 -2.93
N GLN A 21 45.73 9.38 -2.74
CA GLN A 21 45.13 8.26 -3.47
C GLN A 21 43.73 7.98 -2.92
N ILE A 22 42.71 8.07 -3.78
CA ILE A 22 41.30 7.86 -3.40
C ILE A 22 40.80 6.47 -3.80
N ALA A 23 41.43 5.87 -4.81
CA ALA A 23 41.27 4.49 -5.23
C ALA A 23 42.52 4.03 -6.01
N GLU A 24 42.58 2.74 -6.41
CA GLU A 24 43.73 2.19 -7.14
C GLU A 24 44.06 3.01 -8.41
N ARG A 25 45.21 3.69 -8.38
CA ARG A 25 45.71 4.59 -9.45
C ARG A 25 44.81 5.80 -9.74
N LEU A 26 43.95 6.18 -8.79
CA LEU A 26 43.14 7.41 -8.81
C LEU A 26 43.59 8.32 -7.67
N TRP A 27 43.87 9.57 -8.02
CA TRP A 27 44.44 10.53 -7.08
C TRP A 27 43.62 11.82 -7.07
N TRP A 28 43.37 12.34 -5.89
CA TRP A 28 42.99 13.73 -5.69
C TRP A 28 44.24 14.60 -5.72
N VAL A 29 44.23 15.62 -6.58
CA VAL A 29 45.34 16.58 -6.80
C VAL A 29 44.82 18.03 -6.82
N GLY A 30 43.71 18.28 -6.12
CA GLY A 30 43.04 19.59 -6.09
C GLY A 30 43.86 20.72 -5.45
N ASN A 31 43.36 21.95 -5.60
CA ASN A 31 43.99 23.19 -5.17
C ASN A 31 43.43 23.69 -3.82
N CYS A 32 44.31 24.19 -2.95
CA CYS A 32 43.97 24.76 -1.63
C CYS A 32 44.15 26.28 -1.54
N ALA A 33 44.55 26.96 -2.62
CA ALA A 33 44.84 28.39 -2.65
C ALA A 33 43.58 29.23 -2.40
N GLY A 34 43.36 29.63 -1.13
CA GLY A 34 42.26 30.48 -0.69
C GLY A 34 41.43 29.94 0.48
N GLY A 35 41.75 28.76 1.03
CA GLY A 35 41.02 28.13 2.14
C GLY A 35 39.95 27.12 1.68
N ALA A 36 39.35 26.39 2.63
CA ALA A 36 38.44 25.27 2.33
C ALA A 36 37.19 25.69 1.52
N GLU A 37 36.69 26.91 1.71
CA GLU A 37 35.47 27.42 1.04
C GLU A 37 35.67 27.71 -0.47
N THR A 38 36.91 27.89 -0.90
CA THR A 38 37.27 28.16 -2.31
C THR A 38 37.95 26.98 -2.99
N ALA A 39 38.10 25.86 -2.29
CA ALA A 39 38.79 24.69 -2.80
C ALA A 39 38.05 24.08 -4.01
N HIS A 40 38.82 23.69 -5.02
CA HIS A 40 38.35 22.94 -6.18
C HIS A 40 39.14 21.64 -6.28
N HIS A 41 38.39 20.57 -6.47
CA HIS A 41 38.95 19.24 -6.60
C HIS A 41 39.26 18.97 -8.07
N THR A 42 40.52 18.61 -8.30
CA THR A 42 41.01 18.07 -9.56
C THR A 42 41.46 16.65 -9.29
N TYR A 43 41.19 15.74 -10.22
CA TYR A 43 41.53 14.33 -10.07
C TYR A 43 42.44 13.86 -11.18
N LEU A 44 43.38 13.00 -10.84
CA LEU A 44 44.31 12.36 -11.76
C LEU A 44 43.99 10.86 -11.82
N ILE A 45 43.75 10.35 -13.02
CA ILE A 45 43.64 8.91 -13.28
C ILE A 45 44.89 8.48 -14.02
N GLU A 46 45.68 7.62 -13.38
CA GLU A 46 46.93 7.13 -13.92
C GLU A 46 46.67 5.91 -14.83
N ALA A 47 47.06 6.03 -16.09
CA ALA A 47 46.92 5.02 -17.13
C ALA A 47 48.15 4.97 -18.05
N GLY A 48 49.35 5.02 -17.45
CA GLY A 48 50.61 5.09 -18.21
C GLY A 48 50.75 6.41 -18.95
N ASP A 49 51.15 6.37 -20.22
CA ASP A 49 51.22 7.52 -21.13
C ASP A 49 49.84 7.98 -21.65
N GLN A 50 48.76 7.37 -21.17
CA GLN A 50 47.37 7.70 -21.49
C GLN A 50 46.62 8.28 -20.27
N SER A 51 47.36 8.80 -19.29
CA SER A 51 46.79 9.34 -18.05
C SER A 51 45.90 10.55 -18.33
N LEU A 52 45.03 10.89 -17.38
CA LEU A 52 44.10 12.01 -17.55
C LEU A 52 43.89 12.84 -16.30
N LEU A 53 43.60 14.13 -16.52
CA LEU A 53 43.12 15.04 -15.49
C LEU A 53 41.62 15.28 -15.66
N VAL A 54 40.88 15.22 -14.56
CA VAL A 54 39.46 15.52 -14.48
C VAL A 54 39.28 16.84 -13.76
N ASP A 55 38.60 17.78 -14.42
CA ASP A 55 38.36 19.15 -13.99
C ASP A 55 39.66 19.85 -13.54
N PRO A 56 40.55 20.24 -14.49
CA PRO A 56 41.87 20.79 -14.20
C PRO A 56 41.86 22.16 -13.47
N GLY A 57 40.68 22.71 -13.20
CA GLY A 57 40.51 23.80 -12.26
C GLY A 57 40.88 25.18 -12.80
N PRO A 58 40.98 26.19 -11.92
CA PRO A 58 41.23 27.55 -12.32
C PRO A 58 42.72 27.83 -12.62
N ALA A 59 42.99 28.84 -13.45
CA ALA A 59 44.34 29.30 -13.77
C ALA A 59 45.17 29.68 -12.52
N SER A 60 44.53 30.28 -11.51
CA SER A 60 45.18 30.68 -10.25
C SER A 60 45.79 29.51 -9.46
N GLY A 61 45.28 28.29 -9.67
CA GLY A 61 45.75 27.07 -9.01
C GLY A 61 46.76 26.24 -9.80
N PHE A 62 47.05 26.63 -11.04
CA PHE A 62 47.74 25.74 -11.98
C PHE A 62 49.16 25.36 -11.52
N GLY A 63 49.89 26.28 -10.89
CA GLY A 63 51.24 25.99 -10.38
C GLY A 63 51.26 24.89 -9.31
N GLU A 64 50.29 24.90 -8.39
CA GLU A 64 50.16 23.88 -7.35
C GLU A 64 49.69 22.54 -7.93
N LEU A 65 48.72 22.58 -8.84
CA LEU A 65 48.27 21.39 -9.56
C LEU A 65 49.44 20.72 -10.29
N LEU A 66 50.22 21.49 -11.05
CA LEU A 66 51.37 20.98 -11.79
C LEU A 66 52.38 20.32 -10.85
N HIS A 67 52.72 20.97 -9.74
CA HIS A 67 53.64 20.41 -8.75
C HIS A 67 53.14 19.08 -8.17
N ARG A 68 51.84 18.99 -7.81
CA ARG A 68 51.23 17.76 -7.27
C ARG A 68 51.20 16.63 -8.29
N VAL A 69 50.90 16.95 -9.55
CA VAL A 69 50.88 15.98 -10.64
C VAL A 69 52.28 15.46 -10.95
N GLU A 70 53.28 16.35 -11.09
CA GLU A 70 54.67 15.98 -11.38
C GLU A 70 55.32 15.16 -10.25
N ALA A 71 54.83 15.30 -9.01
CA ALA A 71 55.23 14.44 -7.90
C ALA A 71 54.73 12.99 -8.03
N LEU A 72 53.68 12.74 -8.83
CA LEU A 72 53.10 11.42 -9.05
C LEU A 72 53.54 10.79 -10.37
N LEU A 73 53.56 11.57 -11.46
CA LEU A 73 53.96 11.13 -12.79
C LEU A 73 54.41 12.31 -13.67
N PRO A 74 55.23 12.08 -14.70
CA PRO A 74 55.60 13.14 -15.64
C PRO A 74 54.37 13.77 -16.30
N PHE A 75 54.26 15.10 -16.32
CA PHE A 75 53.10 15.78 -16.92
C PHE A 75 52.86 15.40 -18.39
N SER A 76 53.92 15.04 -19.12
CA SER A 76 53.87 14.53 -20.50
C SER A 76 53.07 13.24 -20.67
N HIS A 77 52.87 12.45 -19.61
CA HIS A 77 52.04 11.25 -19.63
C HIS A 77 50.54 11.54 -19.64
N ILE A 78 50.13 12.79 -19.38
CA ILE A 78 48.72 13.18 -19.42
C ILE A 78 48.32 13.44 -20.87
N ARG A 79 47.40 12.62 -21.38
CA ARG A 79 46.80 12.77 -22.70
C ARG A 79 45.47 13.50 -22.64
N TRP A 80 44.62 13.13 -21.68
CA TRP A 80 43.24 13.57 -21.67
C TRP A 80 42.99 14.61 -20.58
N PHE A 81 42.30 15.67 -20.94
CA PHE A 81 41.87 16.74 -20.02
C PHE A 81 40.35 16.79 -20.05
N VAL A 82 39.71 16.16 -19.07
CA VAL A 82 38.25 16.09 -18.98
C VAL A 82 37.72 17.36 -18.33
N CYS A 83 36.83 18.06 -19.03
CA CYS A 83 36.13 19.23 -18.52
C CYS A 83 34.63 18.93 -18.49
N HIS A 84 34.10 18.68 -17.30
CA HIS A 84 32.67 18.38 -17.12
C HIS A 84 31.77 19.56 -17.49
N HIS A 85 32.26 20.80 -17.38
CA HIS A 85 31.54 22.00 -17.78
C HIS A 85 32.52 23.13 -18.16
N PRO A 86 32.07 24.18 -18.89
CA PRO A 86 32.96 25.21 -19.44
C PRO A 86 33.27 26.36 -18.46
N GLY A 87 33.04 26.15 -17.16
CA GLY A 87 33.18 27.22 -16.17
C GLY A 87 34.64 27.62 -15.93
N PRO A 88 34.94 28.88 -15.56
CA PRO A 88 36.32 29.31 -15.27
C PRO A 88 37.01 28.49 -14.19
N ASP A 89 36.25 27.97 -13.26
CA ASP A 89 36.67 27.11 -12.16
C ASP A 89 36.97 25.65 -12.57
N THR A 90 36.81 25.34 -13.86
CA THR A 90 37.12 24.03 -14.45
C THR A 90 38.06 24.15 -15.64
N ALA A 91 37.89 25.19 -16.46
CA ALA A 91 38.53 25.31 -17.77
C ALA A 91 39.57 26.44 -17.88
N SER A 92 39.66 27.39 -16.93
CA SER A 92 40.55 28.54 -17.13
C SER A 92 42.04 28.21 -17.06
N SER A 93 42.44 27.06 -16.52
CA SER A 93 43.82 26.58 -16.57
C SER A 93 44.23 25.99 -17.92
N LEU A 94 43.29 25.71 -18.83
CA LEU A 94 43.56 25.05 -20.12
C LEU A 94 44.57 25.78 -21.02
N PRO A 95 44.61 27.12 -21.10
CA PRO A 95 45.66 27.82 -21.86
C PRO A 95 47.06 27.61 -21.28
N LEU A 96 47.18 27.50 -19.96
CA LEU A 96 48.45 27.22 -19.28
C LEU A 96 48.87 25.76 -19.47
N ILE A 97 47.90 24.84 -19.45
CA ILE A 97 48.10 23.43 -19.82
C ILE A 97 48.61 23.34 -21.26
N ALA A 98 47.98 24.04 -22.20
CA ALA A 98 48.38 24.04 -23.61
C ALA A 98 49.82 24.51 -23.84
N GLN A 99 50.36 25.39 -22.98
CA GLN A 99 51.77 25.81 -23.02
C GLN A 99 52.74 24.73 -22.50
N ARG A 100 52.26 23.74 -21.74
CA ARG A 100 53.07 22.65 -21.14
C ARG A 100 52.91 21.31 -21.84
N VAL A 101 51.82 21.12 -22.56
CA VAL A 101 51.55 19.87 -23.29
C VAL A 101 52.41 19.83 -24.55
N GLU A 102 53.43 18.96 -24.54
CA GLU A 102 54.36 18.79 -25.66
C GLU A 102 53.88 17.73 -26.68
N ARG A 103 52.82 16.98 -26.35
CA ARG A 103 52.31 15.87 -27.16
C ARG A 103 51.22 16.34 -28.14
N ALA A 104 51.31 15.87 -29.37
CA ALA A 104 50.37 16.24 -30.44
C ALA A 104 49.00 15.55 -30.34
N ASP A 105 48.91 14.44 -29.61
CA ASP A 105 47.69 13.62 -29.46
C ASP A 105 46.91 13.89 -28.16
N ALA A 106 47.29 14.94 -27.42
CA ALA A 106 46.51 15.42 -26.27
C ALA A 106 45.13 15.90 -26.72
N CYS A 107 44.12 15.69 -25.87
CA CYS A 107 42.73 16.03 -26.18
C CYS A 107 42.03 16.60 -24.96
N ILE A 108 41.15 17.57 -25.20
CA ILE A 108 40.21 18.06 -24.19
C ILE A 108 38.87 17.36 -24.37
N VAL A 109 38.49 16.57 -23.38
CA VAL A 109 37.28 15.77 -23.38
C VAL A 109 36.14 16.59 -22.81
N THR A 110 35.13 16.89 -23.63
CA THR A 110 33.96 17.67 -23.19
C THR A 110 32.74 17.38 -24.05
N HIS A 111 31.63 18.05 -23.76
CA HIS A 111 30.37 17.98 -24.50
C HIS A 111 30.31 19.06 -25.58
N ARG A 112 29.57 18.83 -26.67
CA ARG A 112 29.43 19.79 -27.80
C ARG A 112 28.96 21.16 -27.35
N GLN A 113 28.00 21.22 -26.42
CA GLN A 113 27.50 22.50 -25.89
C GLN A 113 28.53 23.25 -25.03
N SER A 114 29.60 22.58 -24.58
CA SER A 114 30.70 23.17 -23.81
C SER A 114 31.90 23.52 -24.69
N ALA A 115 32.02 22.91 -25.88
CA ALA A 115 33.19 22.99 -26.73
C ALA A 115 33.51 24.43 -27.18
N ASP A 116 32.52 25.17 -27.69
CA ASP A 116 32.72 26.55 -28.17
C ASP A 116 33.12 27.50 -27.03
N LEU A 117 32.52 27.30 -25.84
CA LEU A 117 32.85 28.09 -24.65
C LEU A 117 34.25 27.79 -24.12
N ILE A 118 34.67 26.52 -24.19
CA ILE A 118 36.03 26.11 -23.85
C ILE A 118 37.03 26.65 -24.89
N ALA A 119 36.71 26.62 -26.18
CA ALA A 119 37.55 27.17 -27.24
C ALA A 119 37.78 28.68 -27.07
N ALA A 120 36.81 29.41 -26.51
CA ALA A 120 36.93 30.85 -26.23
C ALA A 120 38.05 31.21 -25.24
N TYR A 121 38.60 30.25 -24.48
CA TYR A 121 39.80 30.46 -23.66
C TYR A 121 41.10 30.59 -24.48
N GLY A 122 41.06 30.39 -25.81
CA GLY A 122 42.22 30.58 -26.69
C GLY A 122 43.22 29.43 -26.64
N MET A 123 42.75 28.21 -26.42
CA MET A 123 43.57 27.00 -26.31
C MET A 123 43.84 26.34 -27.67
N THR A 124 44.97 25.64 -27.80
CA THR A 124 45.44 24.98 -29.03
C THR A 124 45.18 23.48 -29.08
N ILE A 125 44.87 22.86 -27.93
CA ILE A 125 44.62 21.42 -27.82
C ILE A 125 43.27 21.07 -28.48
N PRO A 126 43.19 20.03 -29.33
CA PRO A 126 41.95 19.64 -29.99
C PRO A 126 40.90 19.13 -29.00
N VAL A 127 39.62 19.34 -29.34
CA VAL A 127 38.48 18.89 -28.54
C VAL A 127 38.05 17.49 -28.96
N TRP A 128 37.75 16.64 -27.98
CA TRP A 128 37.19 15.30 -28.13
C TRP A 128 35.78 15.29 -27.52
N LEU A 129 34.77 15.05 -28.36
CA LEU A 129 33.37 15.19 -27.98
C LEU A 129 32.80 13.88 -27.46
N VAL A 130 32.36 13.85 -26.20
CA VAL A 130 31.87 12.62 -25.53
C VAL A 130 30.73 11.94 -26.28
N GLU A 131 29.89 12.70 -26.97
CA GLU A 131 28.70 12.23 -27.70
C GLU A 131 29.06 11.51 -29.01
N GLU A 132 30.14 11.93 -29.68
CA GLU A 132 30.62 11.29 -30.92
C GLU A 132 31.25 9.91 -30.64
N HIS A 133 31.61 9.66 -29.39
CA HIS A 133 32.29 8.45 -28.93
C HIS A 133 31.42 7.59 -28.00
N GLN A 134 30.11 7.62 -28.19
CA GLN A 134 29.16 6.76 -27.45
C GLN A 134 29.29 6.91 -25.92
N TRP A 135 29.69 8.10 -25.45
CA TRP A 135 29.86 8.43 -24.04
C TRP A 135 30.85 7.51 -23.30
N ARG A 136 31.90 7.03 -23.99
CA ARG A 136 32.88 6.11 -23.41
C ARG A 136 34.29 6.44 -23.86
N LEU A 137 35.24 6.37 -22.92
CA LEU A 137 36.66 6.42 -23.19
C LEU A 137 37.31 5.10 -22.77
N GLN A 138 37.97 4.42 -23.70
CA GLN A 138 38.70 3.20 -23.43
C GLN A 138 40.17 3.53 -23.16
N LEU A 139 40.64 3.17 -21.96
CA LEU A 139 42.06 3.22 -21.57
C LEU A 139 42.64 1.79 -21.56
N PRO A 140 43.97 1.62 -21.48
CA PRO A 140 44.58 0.29 -21.53
C PRO A 140 44.07 -0.69 -20.48
N ASP A 141 43.80 -0.22 -19.26
CA ASP A 141 43.48 -1.06 -18.10
C ASP A 141 42.12 -0.76 -17.43
N ARG A 142 41.35 0.18 -18.00
CA ARG A 142 40.02 0.58 -17.49
C ARG A 142 39.18 1.24 -18.56
N ARG A 143 37.88 1.33 -18.31
CA ARG A 143 36.91 1.99 -19.19
C ARG A 143 36.20 3.06 -18.40
N LEU A 144 36.21 4.28 -18.93
CA LEU A 144 35.44 5.40 -18.38
C LEU A 144 34.13 5.55 -19.14
N ARG A 145 33.07 5.86 -18.41
CA ARG A 145 31.76 6.18 -18.94
C ARG A 145 31.38 7.59 -18.56
N PHE A 146 30.93 8.36 -19.54
CA PHE A 146 30.44 9.72 -19.33
C PHE A 146 28.92 9.67 -19.12
N LEU A 147 28.44 10.16 -17.99
CA LEU A 147 27.02 10.17 -17.64
C LEU A 147 26.46 11.56 -17.91
N PHE A 148 25.55 11.69 -18.86
CA PHE A 148 24.98 12.99 -19.21
C PHE A 148 24.07 13.51 -18.10
N THR A 149 24.44 14.64 -17.50
CA THR A 149 23.73 15.29 -16.38
C THR A 149 23.49 16.76 -16.72
N PRO A 150 22.68 17.04 -17.76
CA PRO A 150 22.50 18.37 -18.30
C PRO A 150 21.93 19.32 -17.24
N TYR A 151 22.34 20.58 -17.35
CA TYR A 151 21.93 21.67 -16.47
C TYR A 151 22.38 21.53 -15.00
N ILE A 152 23.42 20.74 -14.73
CA ILE A 152 24.09 20.64 -13.41
C ILE A 152 25.56 21.10 -13.51
N ARG A 153 25.86 22.40 -13.53
CA ARG A 153 24.93 23.54 -13.76
C ARG A 153 24.93 24.06 -15.20
N SER A 154 25.58 23.35 -16.13
CA SER A 154 25.70 23.74 -17.54
C SER A 154 24.85 22.83 -18.43
N PRO A 155 24.25 23.33 -19.54
CA PRO A 155 23.50 22.51 -20.48
C PRO A 155 24.25 21.26 -20.97
N GLY A 156 25.57 21.37 -21.15
CA GLY A 156 26.46 20.29 -21.55
C GLY A 156 27.13 19.52 -20.42
N ALA A 157 26.65 19.64 -19.18
CA ALA A 157 27.28 19.00 -18.03
C ALA A 157 27.17 17.46 -18.07
N PHE A 158 28.21 16.79 -17.61
CA PHE A 158 28.27 15.34 -17.46
C PHE A 158 29.15 14.95 -16.27
N CYS A 159 29.05 13.70 -15.83
CA CYS A 159 29.95 13.08 -14.85
C CYS A 159 30.84 12.03 -15.53
N THR A 160 31.97 11.68 -14.92
CA THR A 160 32.84 10.58 -15.36
C THR A 160 32.80 9.45 -14.36
N PHE A 161 32.37 8.26 -14.79
CA PHE A 161 32.32 7.05 -13.98
C PHE A 161 33.44 6.08 -14.41
N ASP A 162 34.32 5.72 -13.49
CA ASP A 162 35.33 4.68 -13.71
C ASP A 162 34.75 3.30 -13.37
N GLU A 163 34.53 2.48 -14.39
CA GLU A 163 33.90 1.17 -14.22
C GLU A 163 34.77 0.17 -13.45
N ARG A 164 36.08 0.42 -13.33
CA ARG A 164 37.00 -0.46 -12.59
C ARG A 164 36.93 -0.20 -11.08
N SER A 165 37.10 1.05 -10.67
CA SER A 165 37.13 1.43 -9.25
C SER A 165 35.73 1.63 -8.66
N GLY A 166 34.73 1.97 -9.49
CA GLY A 166 33.40 2.39 -9.05
C GLY A 166 33.36 3.84 -8.54
N VAL A 167 34.42 4.62 -8.78
CA VAL A 167 34.46 6.06 -8.42
C VAL A 167 33.68 6.86 -9.46
N LEU A 168 32.78 7.72 -8.99
CA LEU A 168 32.08 8.72 -9.79
C LEU A 168 32.71 10.09 -9.58
N PHE A 169 33.38 10.61 -10.61
CA PHE A 169 33.77 12.02 -10.66
C PHE A 169 32.56 12.84 -11.09
N SER A 170 31.87 13.45 -10.13
CA SER A 170 30.51 13.92 -10.33
C SER A 170 30.40 15.38 -10.79
N GLY A 171 31.52 16.10 -10.93
CA GLY A 171 31.49 17.51 -11.30
C GLY A 171 30.73 18.32 -10.24
N ASP A 172 29.74 19.10 -10.67
CA ASP A 172 28.87 19.88 -9.76
C ASP A 172 27.75 19.03 -9.12
N LEU A 173 27.45 17.83 -9.63
CA LEU A 173 26.51 16.93 -8.97
C LEU A 173 27.15 16.42 -7.67
N PHE A 174 26.39 16.42 -6.57
CA PHE A 174 26.87 16.13 -5.21
C PHE A 174 27.90 17.13 -4.64
N ALA A 175 28.15 18.25 -5.33
CA ALA A 175 28.99 19.30 -4.78
C ALA A 175 28.33 20.01 -3.58
N GLY A 176 29.18 20.58 -2.71
CA GLY A 176 28.75 21.35 -1.54
C GLY A 176 29.78 22.42 -1.19
N VAL A 177 29.35 23.44 -0.43
CA VAL A 177 30.27 24.45 0.14
C VAL A 177 30.54 24.11 1.59
N THR A 178 31.77 23.69 1.89
CA THR A 178 32.18 23.26 3.23
C THR A 178 33.27 24.16 3.78
N GLY A 179 33.14 24.60 5.04
CA GLY A 179 34.19 25.35 5.74
C GLY A 179 35.25 24.46 6.43
N ALA A 180 35.12 23.14 6.36
CA ALA A 180 35.97 22.19 7.09
C ALA A 180 37.18 21.71 6.26
N GLY A 181 38.34 21.56 6.91
CA GLY A 181 39.62 21.16 6.29
C GLY A 181 39.77 19.67 5.98
N THR A 182 38.70 18.87 6.05
CA THR A 182 38.73 17.43 5.76
C THR A 182 38.40 17.14 4.30
N LEU A 183 39.00 16.10 3.72
CA LEU A 183 38.75 15.71 2.32
C LEU A 183 37.55 14.74 2.19
N PHE A 184 37.35 13.86 3.17
CA PHE A 184 36.30 12.83 3.15
C PHE A 184 35.16 13.17 4.10
N ALA A 185 33.94 12.78 3.71
CA ALA A 185 32.77 12.80 4.58
C ALA A 185 32.91 11.71 5.67
N GLY A 186 32.75 12.11 6.94
CA GLY A 186 32.81 11.20 8.08
C GLY A 186 31.45 10.60 8.45
N ASP A 187 30.37 11.34 8.24
CA ASP A 187 29.01 10.96 8.62
C ASP A 187 27.95 11.66 7.75
N GLU A 188 26.68 11.44 8.09
CA GLU A 188 25.51 11.99 7.41
C GLU A 188 25.43 13.53 7.41
N THR A 189 26.17 14.23 8.26
CA THR A 189 26.18 15.71 8.30
C THR A 189 26.74 16.32 7.01
N CYS A 190 27.45 15.53 6.20
CA CYS A 190 27.90 15.93 4.88
C CYS A 190 26.77 16.32 3.92
N PHE A 191 25.53 15.91 4.19
CA PHE A 191 24.40 16.17 3.30
C PHE A 191 23.94 17.63 3.32
N GLU A 192 24.01 18.35 4.44
CA GLU A 192 23.50 19.72 4.53
C GLU A 192 24.19 20.70 3.56
N PRO A 193 25.54 20.71 3.45
CA PRO A 193 26.24 21.48 2.42
C PRO A 193 25.86 21.11 0.99
N ILE A 194 25.59 19.82 0.75
CA ILE A 194 25.18 19.31 -0.57
C ILE A 194 23.77 19.82 -0.90
N ARG A 195 22.83 19.69 0.03
CA ARG A 195 21.45 20.20 -0.09
C ARG A 195 21.45 21.67 -0.47
N ALA A 196 22.12 22.51 0.33
CA ALA A 196 22.16 23.96 0.12
C ALA A 196 22.72 24.33 -1.27
N TYR A 197 23.74 23.61 -1.74
CA TYR A 197 24.32 23.84 -3.06
C TYR A 197 23.34 23.51 -4.20
N HIS A 198 22.61 22.39 -4.08
CA HIS A 198 21.69 21.94 -5.12
C HIS A 198 20.39 22.75 -5.15
N GLU A 199 19.91 23.19 -3.99
CA GLU A 199 18.77 24.11 -3.87
C GLU A 199 18.94 25.34 -4.76
N TYR A 200 20.13 25.93 -4.76
CA TYR A 200 20.41 27.18 -5.47
C TYR A 200 20.81 27.00 -6.94
N LEU A 201 21.63 25.99 -7.26
CA LEU A 201 22.27 25.89 -8.59
C LEU A 201 21.56 24.97 -9.57
N VAL A 202 20.71 24.07 -9.10
CA VAL A 202 20.00 23.13 -9.97
C VAL A 202 18.63 23.71 -10.34
N PRO A 203 18.26 23.78 -11.63
CA PRO A 203 17.11 24.57 -12.07
C PRO A 203 15.73 23.99 -11.70
N SER A 204 15.62 22.68 -11.47
CA SER A 204 14.37 22.03 -11.08
C SER A 204 14.61 20.64 -10.51
N ARG A 205 13.62 20.13 -9.77
CA ARG A 205 13.63 18.77 -9.23
C ARG A 205 13.64 17.71 -10.34
N GLU A 206 13.01 17.97 -11.47
CA GLU A 206 12.96 17.06 -12.62
C GLU A 206 14.35 16.88 -13.24
N VAL A 207 15.10 17.97 -13.40
CA VAL A 207 16.49 17.94 -13.88
C VAL A 207 17.38 17.15 -12.91
N LEU A 208 17.24 17.41 -11.61
CA LEU A 208 17.97 16.68 -10.58
C LEU A 208 17.66 15.18 -10.60
N GLY A 209 16.37 14.84 -10.65
CA GLY A 209 15.90 13.45 -10.71
C GLY A 209 16.40 12.70 -11.95
N TYR A 210 16.42 13.35 -13.11
CA TYR A 210 17.01 12.78 -14.31
C TYR A 210 18.50 12.46 -14.12
N ALA A 211 19.30 13.40 -13.60
CA ALA A 211 20.73 13.19 -13.38
C ALA A 211 21.00 12.06 -12.36
N LEU A 212 20.26 12.03 -11.25
CA LEU A 212 20.39 10.97 -10.25
C LEU A 212 20.05 9.60 -10.83
N SER A 213 19.00 9.50 -11.65
CA SER A 213 18.64 8.23 -12.31
C SER A 213 19.74 7.68 -13.22
N ARG A 214 20.57 8.56 -13.83
CA ARG A 214 21.72 8.14 -14.64
C ARG A 214 22.84 7.58 -13.77
N VAL A 215 23.04 8.14 -12.58
CA VAL A 215 24.05 7.68 -11.61
C VAL A 215 23.63 6.34 -11.01
N GLU A 216 22.37 6.19 -10.60
CA GLU A 216 21.83 4.98 -9.98
C GLU A 216 21.85 3.73 -10.87
N ALA A 217 21.89 3.92 -12.20
CA ALA A 217 22.08 2.83 -13.14
C ALA A 217 23.46 2.14 -13.01
N HIS A 218 24.36 2.69 -12.19
CA HIS A 218 25.72 2.21 -11.99
C HIS A 218 26.01 1.94 -10.50
N ARG A 219 26.86 0.94 -10.25
CA ARG A 219 27.34 0.64 -8.89
C ARG A 219 28.43 1.63 -8.49
N VAL A 220 28.02 2.77 -7.95
CA VAL A 220 28.93 3.79 -7.41
C VAL A 220 29.40 3.39 -6.02
N ARG A 221 30.71 3.27 -5.84
CA ARG A 221 31.34 2.98 -4.53
C ARG A 221 31.86 4.23 -3.84
N GLN A 222 32.11 5.30 -4.57
CA GLN A 222 32.58 6.56 -4.02
C GLN A 222 32.18 7.69 -4.95
N ILE A 223 31.75 8.81 -4.40
CA ILE A 223 31.48 10.02 -5.17
C ILE A 223 32.58 11.03 -4.88
N ALA A 224 33.18 11.54 -5.95
CA ALA A 224 34.26 12.50 -5.99
C ALA A 224 33.76 13.78 -6.67
N PRO A 225 33.12 14.69 -5.91
CA PRO A 225 32.59 15.93 -6.47
C PRO A 225 33.69 16.94 -6.73
N ARG A 226 33.44 17.91 -7.60
CA ARG A 226 34.41 18.98 -7.90
C ARG A 226 34.61 19.94 -6.73
N ARG A 227 33.66 20.00 -5.79
CA ARG A 227 33.73 20.83 -4.56
C ARG A 227 33.07 20.10 -3.41
N GLY A 228 33.52 20.38 -2.18
CA GLY A 228 32.95 19.80 -0.96
C GLY A 228 33.72 18.56 -0.50
N LEU A 229 33.02 17.54 -0.01
CA LEU A 229 33.62 16.34 0.57
C LEU A 229 33.52 15.15 -0.39
N LEU A 230 34.54 14.31 -0.43
CA LEU A 230 34.46 12.99 -1.07
C LEU A 230 33.56 12.08 -0.23
N ILE A 231 32.59 11.44 -0.88
CA ILE A 231 31.57 10.62 -0.21
C ILE A 231 31.98 9.15 -0.32
N PRO A 232 32.35 8.49 0.80
CA PRO A 232 32.74 7.08 0.81
C PRO A 232 31.53 6.15 0.65
N GLU A 233 31.78 4.89 0.28
CA GLU A 233 30.76 3.86 -0.03
C GLU A 233 29.58 3.80 0.96
N PRO A 234 29.79 3.85 2.29
CA PRO A 234 28.68 3.76 3.25
C PRO A 234 27.68 4.92 3.17
N LEU A 235 28.07 6.07 2.63
CA LEU A 235 27.25 7.28 2.55
C LEU A 235 26.68 7.53 1.14
N VAL A 236 27.11 6.79 0.12
CA VAL A 236 26.69 7.02 -1.27
C VAL A 236 25.19 6.87 -1.43
N GLU A 237 24.62 5.75 -0.99
CA GLU A 237 23.18 5.48 -1.10
C GLU A 237 22.36 6.51 -0.30
N TYR A 238 22.81 6.82 0.93
CA TYR A 238 22.20 7.83 1.78
C TYR A 238 22.09 9.20 1.09
N VAL A 239 23.20 9.70 0.54
CA VAL A 239 23.24 11.02 -0.10
C VAL A 239 22.36 11.04 -1.35
N ILE A 240 22.42 9.99 -2.18
CA ILE A 240 21.59 9.88 -3.39
C ILE A 240 20.10 9.94 -3.02
N ASP A 241 19.67 9.15 -2.05
CA ASP A 241 18.26 9.08 -1.66
C ASP A 241 17.75 10.38 -1.04
N LYS A 242 18.55 11.03 -0.20
CA LYS A 242 18.20 12.34 0.36
C LYS A 242 18.10 13.40 -0.73
N LEU A 243 19.00 13.39 -1.71
CA LEU A 243 19.05 14.40 -2.76
C LEU A 243 17.85 14.32 -3.72
N LYS A 244 17.24 13.13 -3.92
CA LYS A 244 15.98 12.95 -4.69
C LYS A 244 14.79 13.73 -4.11
N GLY A 245 14.83 14.02 -2.81
CA GLY A 245 13.78 14.72 -2.08
C GLY A 245 13.91 16.25 -2.12
N VAL A 246 15.04 16.79 -2.58
CA VAL A 246 15.35 18.22 -2.49
C VAL A 246 14.54 19.03 -3.51
N GLU A 247 13.86 20.07 -3.02
CA GLU A 247 13.25 21.09 -3.87
C GLU A 247 14.34 22.08 -4.30
N CYS A 248 14.47 22.38 -5.60
CA CYS A 248 15.54 23.22 -6.11
C CYS A 248 15.09 24.12 -7.27
N GLY A 249 15.85 25.20 -7.48
CA GLY A 249 15.74 26.08 -8.63
C GLY A 249 14.41 26.83 -8.72
N LEU A 250 13.68 26.65 -9.82
CA LEU A 250 12.40 27.31 -10.07
C LEU A 250 11.39 27.09 -8.94
N TYR A 251 11.45 25.97 -8.22
CA TYR A 251 10.57 25.71 -7.08
C TYR A 251 10.80 26.69 -5.92
N LEU A 252 12.05 27.08 -5.67
CA LEU A 252 12.40 28.05 -4.63
C LEU A 252 12.13 29.49 -5.08
N LEU A 253 12.38 29.80 -6.35
CA LEU A 253 12.12 31.11 -6.95
C LEU A 253 10.62 31.38 -7.17
N ALA A 254 9.83 30.32 -7.41
CA ALA A 254 8.39 30.41 -7.53
C ALA A 254 7.69 30.75 -6.21
N ARG A 255 8.39 30.90 -5.07
CA ARG A 255 7.79 31.44 -3.84
C ARG A 255 7.09 32.79 -4.04
N GLU A 256 7.42 33.53 -5.12
CA GLU A 256 6.78 34.80 -5.49
C GLU A 256 5.93 34.77 -6.78
N SER A 257 5.92 33.66 -7.55
CA SER A 257 5.18 33.57 -8.83
C SER A 257 3.94 32.67 -8.71
N THR A 258 2.74 33.24 -8.91
CA THR A 258 1.46 32.56 -8.67
C THR A 258 1.20 31.37 -9.59
N ASP A 259 1.63 31.40 -10.84
CA ASP A 259 1.21 30.41 -11.83
C ASP A 259 2.02 29.10 -11.76
N VAL A 260 3.34 29.21 -11.48
CA VAL A 260 4.18 28.03 -11.24
C VAL A 260 3.82 27.38 -9.90
N GLN A 261 3.47 28.15 -8.88
CA GLN A 261 2.93 27.61 -7.63
C GLN A 261 1.61 26.89 -7.83
N ARG A 262 0.67 27.46 -8.60
CA ARG A 262 -0.62 26.83 -8.89
C ARG A 262 -0.41 25.48 -9.59
N LEU A 263 0.39 25.44 -10.65
CA LEU A 263 0.68 24.20 -11.38
C LEU A 263 1.39 23.16 -10.51
N SER A 264 2.37 23.59 -9.71
CA SER A 264 3.09 22.69 -8.78
C SER A 264 2.17 22.13 -7.69
N ARG A 265 1.34 22.99 -7.08
CA ARG A 265 0.34 22.57 -6.09
C ARG A 265 -0.63 21.58 -6.70
N LEU A 266 -1.15 21.85 -7.90
CA LEU A 266 -2.06 20.96 -8.62
C LEU A 266 -1.42 19.60 -8.87
N ASN A 267 -0.20 19.56 -9.40
CA ASN A 267 0.55 18.31 -9.60
C ASN A 267 0.82 17.55 -8.28
N GLY A 268 1.07 18.27 -7.18
CA GLY A 268 1.21 17.69 -5.84
C GLY A 268 -0.06 17.00 -5.38
N LEU A 269 -1.22 17.68 -5.52
CA LEU A 269 -2.52 17.12 -5.15
C LEU A 269 -2.88 15.89 -5.98
N LEU A 270 -2.58 15.90 -7.29
CA LEU A 270 -2.79 14.74 -8.16
C LEU A 270 -1.97 13.51 -7.72
N LYS A 271 -0.71 13.72 -7.32
CA LYS A 271 0.12 12.65 -6.76
C LYS A 271 -0.44 12.14 -5.43
N GLU A 272 -0.98 13.03 -4.60
CA GLU A 272 -1.57 12.66 -3.31
C GLU A 272 -2.84 11.80 -3.48
N ILE A 273 -3.71 12.12 -4.45
CA ILE A 273 -4.86 11.27 -4.82
C ILE A 273 -4.37 9.87 -5.18
N THR A 274 -3.38 9.79 -6.07
CA THR A 274 -2.85 8.50 -6.57
C THR A 274 -2.21 7.70 -5.43
N SER A 275 -1.44 8.34 -4.56
CA SER A 275 -0.81 7.70 -3.40
C SER A 275 -1.85 7.20 -2.39
N THR A 276 -2.91 7.98 -2.15
CA THR A 276 -4.02 7.60 -1.28
C THR A 276 -4.65 6.28 -1.71
N MET A 277 -4.80 6.07 -3.02
CA MET A 277 -5.32 4.82 -3.58
C MET A 277 -4.42 3.60 -3.36
N ILE A 278 -3.11 3.80 -3.27
CA ILE A 278 -2.12 2.72 -3.12
C ILE A 278 -1.93 2.35 -1.65
N VAL A 279 -1.86 3.35 -0.77
CA VAL A 279 -1.49 3.17 0.65
C VAL A 279 -2.67 2.68 1.48
N SER A 280 -3.86 3.23 1.25
CA SER A 280 -5.03 2.97 2.10
C SER A 280 -5.79 1.72 1.66
N ARG A 281 -6.13 0.85 2.62
CA ARG A 281 -6.93 -0.36 2.40
C ARG A 281 -8.39 -0.21 2.81
N ASP A 282 -8.70 0.74 3.70
CA ASP A 282 -10.05 1.03 4.18
C ASP A 282 -10.68 2.14 3.33
N PHE A 283 -11.84 1.86 2.72
CA PHE A 283 -12.56 2.82 1.89
C PHE A 283 -12.94 4.11 2.65
N ARG A 284 -13.21 4.02 3.96
CA ARG A 284 -13.47 5.20 4.79
C ARG A 284 -12.26 6.12 4.88
N GLU A 285 -11.06 5.56 4.97
CA GLU A 285 -9.81 6.34 5.01
C GLU A 285 -9.58 7.01 3.65
N ILE A 286 -9.83 6.28 2.56
CA ILE A 286 -9.77 6.81 1.20
C ILE A 286 -10.75 7.98 1.05
N ALA A 287 -12.03 7.79 1.36
CA ALA A 287 -13.05 8.83 1.25
C ALA A 287 -12.72 10.06 2.12
N GLY A 288 -12.21 9.86 3.34
CA GLY A 288 -11.78 10.94 4.22
C GLY A 288 -10.60 11.75 3.67
N ARG A 289 -9.57 11.08 3.14
CA ARG A 289 -8.42 11.75 2.51
C ARG A 289 -8.81 12.47 1.23
N LEU A 290 -9.65 11.87 0.39
CA LEU A 290 -10.12 12.50 -0.83
C LEU A 290 -11.00 13.71 -0.54
N LEU A 291 -11.84 13.68 0.50
CA LEU A 291 -12.56 14.86 0.98
C LEU A 291 -11.59 15.95 1.45
N ALA A 292 -10.53 15.61 2.20
CA ALA A 292 -9.53 16.57 2.64
C ALA A 292 -8.78 17.22 1.46
N ILE A 293 -8.50 16.45 0.41
CA ILE A 293 -7.90 16.96 -0.84
C ILE A 293 -8.91 17.88 -1.57
N LEU A 294 -10.18 17.47 -1.68
CA LEU A 294 -11.24 18.28 -2.29
C LEU A 294 -11.40 19.61 -1.55
N GLN A 295 -11.30 19.63 -0.22
CA GLN A 295 -11.39 20.83 0.61
C GLN A 295 -10.28 21.86 0.35
N GLN A 296 -9.17 21.47 -0.27
CA GLN A 296 -8.11 22.41 -0.65
C GLN A 296 -8.43 23.18 -1.94
N VAL A 297 -9.39 22.72 -2.72
CA VAL A 297 -9.75 23.25 -4.05
C VAL A 297 -11.20 23.73 -4.09
N PHE A 298 -12.10 23.01 -3.44
CA PHE A 298 -13.54 23.26 -3.38
C PHE A 298 -13.96 23.57 -1.94
N PRO A 299 -15.04 24.35 -1.73
CA PRO A 299 -15.68 24.52 -0.42
C PRO A 299 -16.50 23.28 -0.04
N ALA A 300 -15.87 22.10 -0.07
CA ALA A 300 -16.50 20.80 0.13
C ALA A 300 -16.74 20.50 1.62
N THR A 301 -17.94 20.06 1.96
CA THR A 301 -18.31 19.70 3.35
C THR A 301 -18.51 18.21 3.53
N LEU A 302 -18.97 17.53 2.49
CA LEU A 302 -19.37 16.13 2.54
C LEU A 302 -19.05 15.45 1.22
N LEU A 303 -18.59 14.21 1.30
CA LEU A 303 -18.44 13.32 0.16
C LEU A 303 -19.26 12.06 0.44
N GLU A 304 -20.18 11.73 -0.47
CA GLU A 304 -21.00 10.54 -0.40
C GLU A 304 -21.12 9.88 -1.77
N PHE A 305 -21.56 8.62 -1.79
CA PHE A 305 -21.70 7.85 -3.02
C PHE A 305 -23.01 7.09 -3.05
N TYR A 306 -23.62 7.04 -4.23
CA TYR A 306 -24.73 6.16 -4.54
C TYR A 306 -24.29 5.18 -5.62
N VAL A 307 -24.47 3.89 -5.41
CA VAL A 307 -24.02 2.84 -6.34
C VAL A 307 -25.13 1.82 -6.56
N GLN A 308 -25.53 1.63 -7.81
CA GLN A 308 -26.49 0.62 -8.22
C GLN A 308 -25.80 -0.73 -8.43
N LEU A 309 -26.36 -1.78 -7.82
CA LEU A 309 -25.97 -3.16 -8.03
C LEU A 309 -26.76 -3.79 -9.21
N GLU A 310 -26.34 -4.97 -9.64
CA GLU A 310 -27.00 -5.71 -10.74
C GLU A 310 -28.45 -6.11 -10.47
N ASP A 311 -28.87 -6.16 -9.19
CA ASP A 311 -30.24 -6.46 -8.77
C ASP A 311 -31.09 -5.20 -8.56
N ASP A 312 -30.68 -4.07 -9.16
CA ASP A 312 -31.25 -2.72 -9.02
C ASP A 312 -31.21 -2.13 -7.60
N THR A 313 -30.61 -2.83 -6.63
CA THR A 313 -30.42 -2.28 -5.28
C THR A 313 -29.41 -1.14 -5.32
N VAL A 314 -29.74 0.01 -4.73
CA VAL A 314 -28.80 1.12 -4.59
C VAL A 314 -28.21 1.14 -3.19
N LEU A 315 -26.88 1.14 -3.12
CA LEU A 315 -26.09 1.32 -1.90
C LEU A 315 -25.72 2.80 -1.72
N HIS A 316 -25.99 3.34 -0.54
CA HIS A 316 -25.54 4.66 -0.10
C HIS A 316 -24.34 4.54 0.84
N LEU A 317 -23.20 5.08 0.40
CA LEU A 317 -21.94 5.11 1.12
C LEU A 317 -21.72 6.54 1.64
N ALA A 318 -21.93 6.76 2.93
CA ALA A 318 -21.83 8.09 3.53
C ALA A 318 -21.16 8.04 4.92
N PRO A 319 -20.62 9.16 5.44
CA PRO A 319 -20.05 9.22 6.78
C PRO A 319 -20.97 8.73 7.89
N ALA A 320 -22.29 8.99 7.79
CA ALA A 320 -23.29 8.53 8.75
C ALA A 320 -23.32 7.00 8.89
N SER A 321 -23.13 6.27 7.77
CA SER A 321 -23.01 4.82 7.76
C SER A 321 -21.57 4.33 7.88
N ARG A 322 -20.62 5.24 8.17
CA ARG A 322 -19.17 4.99 8.11
C ARG A 322 -18.74 4.37 6.78
N TYR A 323 -19.41 4.76 5.70
CA TYR A 323 -19.25 4.22 4.35
C TYR A 323 -19.43 2.70 4.26
N ARG A 324 -20.25 2.08 5.12
CA ARG A 324 -20.50 0.62 5.08
C ARG A 324 -21.44 0.17 3.96
N GLY A 325 -22.13 1.12 3.31
CA GLY A 325 -23.06 0.85 2.22
C GLY A 325 -24.37 0.33 2.79
N VAL A 326 -25.38 1.20 2.84
CA VAL A 326 -26.74 0.84 3.29
C VAL A 326 -27.67 0.93 2.11
N ALA A 327 -28.58 -0.02 1.97
CA ALA A 327 -29.62 0.06 0.94
C ALA A 327 -30.48 1.31 1.19
N ALA A 328 -30.59 2.18 0.19
CA ALA A 328 -31.31 3.43 0.30
C ALA A 328 -31.93 3.84 -1.04
N SER A 329 -32.98 4.64 -0.99
CA SER A 329 -33.55 5.26 -2.18
C SER A 329 -32.80 6.56 -2.48
N PRO A 330 -32.09 6.67 -3.62
CA PRO A 330 -31.39 7.90 -3.99
C PRO A 330 -32.36 9.05 -4.30
N PRO A 331 -31.92 10.32 -4.18
CA PRO A 331 -32.68 11.48 -4.66
C PRO A 331 -33.04 11.34 -6.15
N LEU A 332 -34.21 11.84 -6.56
CA LEU A 332 -34.76 11.65 -7.91
C LEU A 332 -33.77 12.03 -9.03
N LYS A 333 -33.01 13.10 -8.83
CA LYS A 333 -31.96 13.56 -9.75
C LYS A 333 -30.88 12.48 -9.94
N ILE A 334 -30.39 11.90 -8.84
CA ILE A 334 -29.38 10.83 -8.85
C ILE A 334 -29.96 9.53 -9.43
N SER A 335 -31.20 9.18 -9.09
CA SER A 335 -31.90 8.00 -9.61
C SER A 335 -31.96 7.98 -11.15
N ARG A 336 -32.11 9.15 -11.78
CA ARG A 336 -32.17 9.31 -13.24
C ARG A 336 -30.81 9.22 -13.93
N MET A 337 -29.70 9.29 -13.18
CA MET A 337 -28.35 9.23 -13.73
C MET A 337 -27.86 7.80 -13.96
N PHE A 338 -28.37 6.84 -13.21
CA PHE A 338 -28.01 5.44 -13.38
C PHE A 338 -28.43 4.90 -14.75
N GLY A 339 -27.61 4.02 -15.32
CA GLY A 339 -27.87 3.43 -16.63
C GLY A 339 -27.70 4.42 -17.80
N ILE A 340 -27.17 5.62 -17.58
CA ILE A 340 -26.76 6.51 -18.67
C ILE A 340 -25.45 6.00 -19.28
N HIS A 341 -25.42 5.92 -20.62
CA HIS A 341 -24.22 5.56 -21.38
C HIS A 341 -23.18 6.70 -21.38
N ARG A 342 -21.89 6.38 -21.27
CA ARG A 342 -20.78 7.35 -21.19
C ARG A 342 -20.79 8.35 -22.35
N ARG A 343 -21.01 7.90 -23.58
CA ARG A 343 -21.12 8.78 -24.76
C ARG A 343 -22.33 9.73 -24.65
N HIS A 344 -23.45 9.24 -24.13
CA HIS A 344 -24.64 10.05 -23.94
C HIS A 344 -24.40 11.12 -22.88
N TRP A 345 -23.79 10.73 -21.75
CA TRP A 345 -23.33 11.67 -20.72
C TRP A 345 -22.39 12.73 -21.30
N GLN A 346 -21.35 12.32 -22.02
CA GLN A 346 -20.40 13.26 -22.63
C GLN A 346 -21.08 14.26 -23.58
N THR A 347 -22.11 13.83 -24.30
CA THR A 347 -22.86 14.70 -25.22
C THR A 347 -23.78 15.66 -24.45
N GLN A 348 -24.51 15.18 -23.44
CA GLN A 348 -25.40 16.00 -22.62
C GLN A 348 -24.65 17.01 -21.76
N SER A 349 -23.51 16.62 -21.20
CA SER A 349 -22.70 17.45 -20.30
C SER A 349 -21.71 18.35 -21.05
N GLY A 350 -21.77 18.39 -22.40
CA GLY A 350 -20.85 19.20 -23.21
C GLY A 350 -19.38 18.81 -23.06
N GLY A 351 -19.10 17.53 -22.81
CA GLY A 351 -17.77 16.98 -22.58
C GLY A 351 -17.28 17.03 -21.13
N ARG A 352 -18.07 17.60 -20.20
CA ARG A 352 -17.68 17.71 -18.78
C ARG A 352 -17.70 16.35 -18.06
N SER A 353 -16.76 16.17 -17.14
CA SER A 353 -16.66 14.99 -16.27
C SER A 353 -17.50 15.09 -14.98
N TYR A 354 -18.38 16.09 -14.89
CA TYR A 354 -19.17 16.40 -13.70
C TYR A 354 -20.47 17.14 -14.09
N GLU A 355 -21.39 17.27 -13.13
CA GLU A 355 -22.56 18.17 -13.20
C GLU A 355 -22.66 18.97 -11.88
N LEU A 356 -22.86 20.28 -11.99
CA LEU A 356 -23.19 21.13 -10.84
C LEU A 356 -24.71 21.16 -10.68
N VAL A 357 -25.19 20.79 -9.50
CA VAL A 357 -26.62 20.72 -9.20
C VAL A 357 -26.93 21.65 -8.03
N GLN A 358 -27.90 22.54 -8.21
CA GLN A 358 -28.53 23.28 -7.12
C GLN A 358 -29.83 22.56 -6.77
N VAL A 359 -29.99 22.16 -5.52
CA VAL A 359 -31.21 21.54 -5.00
C VAL A 359 -31.95 22.58 -4.18
N SER A 360 -33.10 23.03 -4.69
CA SER A 360 -33.94 24.03 -4.03
C SER A 360 -34.95 23.39 -3.07
N ARG A 361 -35.41 24.18 -2.08
CA ARG A 361 -36.39 23.79 -1.06
C ARG A 361 -37.72 23.21 -1.58
N GLU A 362 -38.10 23.44 -2.84
CA GLU A 362 -39.37 22.94 -3.41
C GLU A 362 -39.38 21.42 -3.67
N GLU A 363 -38.23 20.74 -3.61
CA GLU A 363 -38.09 19.28 -3.73
C GLU A 363 -37.82 18.56 -2.39
N GLY A 364 -38.00 19.24 -1.24
CA GLY A 364 -38.01 18.61 0.09
C GLY A 364 -36.65 18.52 0.82
N GLY A 365 -35.67 19.38 0.50
CA GLY A 365 -34.38 19.46 1.18
C GLY A 365 -33.97 20.90 1.56
N ASP A 366 -32.89 21.05 2.32
CA ASP A 366 -32.25 22.35 2.59
C ASP A 366 -31.54 22.85 1.32
N ASP A 367 -31.36 24.18 1.14
CA ASP A 367 -30.67 24.72 -0.04
C ASP A 367 -29.25 24.14 -0.12
N SER A 368 -29.02 23.25 -1.08
CA SER A 368 -27.80 22.44 -1.15
C SER A 368 -27.14 22.56 -2.52
N HIS A 369 -25.82 22.72 -2.53
CA HIS A 369 -25.01 22.79 -3.74
C HIS A 369 -24.20 21.51 -3.90
N TRP A 370 -24.36 20.82 -5.03
CA TRP A 370 -23.69 19.54 -5.27
C TRP A 370 -22.79 19.62 -6.50
N LEU A 371 -21.56 19.14 -6.34
CA LEU A 371 -20.71 18.72 -7.45
C LEU A 371 -20.85 17.21 -7.61
N VAL A 372 -21.47 16.80 -8.71
CA VAL A 372 -21.85 15.42 -8.98
C VAL A 372 -20.86 14.81 -9.98
N LEU A 373 -20.21 13.72 -9.60
CA LEU A 373 -19.22 13.01 -10.40
C LEU A 373 -19.76 11.64 -10.81
N PRO A 374 -19.97 11.39 -12.11
CA PRO A 374 -20.41 10.09 -12.59
C PRO A 374 -19.30 9.05 -12.43
N LEU A 375 -19.67 7.84 -12.00
CA LEU A 375 -18.78 6.69 -11.87
C LEU A 375 -19.23 5.62 -12.87
N PHE A 376 -18.36 5.32 -13.82
CA PHE A 376 -18.61 4.32 -14.87
C PHE A 376 -17.95 2.99 -14.47
N LYS A 377 -18.54 1.85 -14.77
CA LYS A 377 -17.91 0.57 -14.40
C LYS A 377 -16.73 0.29 -15.33
N ARG A 378 -15.64 -0.30 -14.84
CA ARG A 378 -14.43 -0.49 -15.66
C ARG A 378 -14.71 -1.52 -16.76
N GLY A 379 -14.48 -1.13 -18.01
CA GLY A 379 -14.77 -1.99 -19.18
C GLY A 379 -16.23 -1.98 -19.63
N GLU A 380 -17.11 -1.30 -18.89
CA GLU A 380 -18.51 -1.06 -19.29
C GLU A 380 -18.71 0.42 -19.60
N GLU A 381 -19.61 0.72 -20.53
CA GLU A 381 -19.90 2.10 -20.93
C GLU A 381 -21.05 2.72 -20.13
N TRP A 382 -21.56 2.05 -19.09
CA TRP A 382 -22.75 2.49 -18.33
C TRP A 382 -22.40 3.06 -16.96
N MET A 383 -23.13 4.10 -16.55
CA MET A 383 -23.03 4.68 -15.22
C MET A 383 -23.70 3.77 -14.19
N TYR A 384 -22.91 3.29 -13.24
CA TYR A 384 -23.37 2.42 -12.15
C TYR A 384 -23.30 3.11 -10.79
N GLY A 385 -22.56 4.22 -10.70
CA GLY A 385 -22.38 4.96 -9.46
C GLY A 385 -22.30 6.46 -9.68
N VAL A 386 -22.54 7.20 -8.62
CA VAL A 386 -22.45 8.66 -8.58
C VAL A 386 -21.77 9.05 -7.28
N ALA A 387 -20.71 9.85 -7.35
CA ALA A 387 -20.15 10.54 -6.18
C ALA A 387 -20.77 11.93 -6.08
N VAL A 388 -21.19 12.31 -4.88
CA VAL A 388 -21.81 13.60 -4.59
C VAL A 388 -20.92 14.33 -3.59
N VAL A 389 -20.36 15.45 -4.03
CA VAL A 389 -19.61 16.37 -3.18
C VAL A 389 -20.54 17.52 -2.81
N HIS A 390 -20.86 17.65 -1.52
CA HIS A 390 -21.65 18.77 -1.04
C HIS A 390 -20.74 19.98 -0.86
N LEU A 391 -21.19 21.13 -1.36
CA LEU A 391 -20.48 22.39 -1.34
C LEU A 391 -21.21 23.38 -0.42
N GLN A 392 -20.46 24.26 0.25
CA GLN A 392 -21.05 25.33 1.07
C GLN A 392 -21.75 26.40 0.23
N GLU A 393 -21.27 26.62 -0.99
CA GLU A 393 -21.74 27.66 -1.90
C GLU A 393 -21.63 27.19 -3.35
N THR A 394 -22.25 27.95 -4.27
CA THR A 394 -22.11 27.70 -5.71
C THR A 394 -20.73 28.16 -6.17
N VAL A 395 -20.07 27.33 -6.99
CA VAL A 395 -18.70 27.58 -7.46
C VAL A 395 -18.68 27.70 -8.97
N GLU A 396 -17.98 28.71 -9.49
CA GLU A 396 -17.57 28.76 -10.89
C GLU A 396 -16.30 27.95 -11.09
N LEU A 397 -16.33 27.01 -12.03
CA LEU A 397 -15.23 26.06 -12.21
C LEU A 397 -14.14 26.64 -13.09
N THR A 398 -12.93 26.70 -12.56
CA THR A 398 -11.71 27.01 -13.30
C THR A 398 -11.20 25.76 -14.03
N ASP A 399 -10.35 25.95 -15.05
CA ASP A 399 -9.72 24.83 -15.77
C ASP A 399 -8.95 23.88 -14.82
N GLU A 400 -8.37 24.44 -13.75
CA GLU A 400 -7.70 23.71 -12.68
C GLU A 400 -8.66 22.79 -11.92
N MET A 401 -9.82 23.34 -11.51
CA MET A 401 -10.88 22.58 -10.85
C MET A 401 -11.42 21.48 -11.77
N GLU A 402 -11.59 21.76 -13.07
CA GLU A 402 -12.01 20.75 -14.02
C GLU A 402 -10.98 19.61 -14.14
N GLN A 403 -9.69 19.93 -14.24
CA GLN A 403 -8.63 18.93 -14.31
C GLN A 403 -8.59 18.07 -13.05
N MET A 404 -8.69 18.70 -11.88
CA MET A 404 -8.75 18.01 -10.60
C MET A 404 -9.96 17.08 -10.52
N THR A 405 -11.11 17.54 -11.00
CA THR A 405 -12.35 16.77 -11.02
C THR A 405 -12.25 15.54 -11.92
N ARG A 406 -11.60 15.66 -13.09
CA ARG A 406 -11.34 14.55 -14.01
C ARG A 406 -10.49 13.45 -13.35
N GLU A 407 -9.36 13.83 -12.75
CA GLU A 407 -8.44 12.89 -12.12
C GLU A 407 -9.03 12.25 -10.85
N MET A 408 -9.78 13.04 -10.08
CA MET A 408 -10.51 12.58 -8.90
C MET A 408 -11.60 11.58 -9.29
N SER A 409 -12.39 11.86 -10.33
CA SER A 409 -13.45 10.96 -10.81
C SER A 409 -12.89 9.57 -11.15
N SER A 410 -11.77 9.52 -11.89
CA SER A 410 -11.08 8.26 -12.21
C SER A 410 -10.66 7.48 -10.95
N SER A 411 -10.06 8.17 -9.99
CA SER A 411 -9.58 7.56 -8.74
C SER A 411 -10.73 7.06 -7.87
N LEU A 412 -11.79 7.87 -7.72
CA LEU A 412 -13.01 7.51 -7.00
C LEU A 412 -13.71 6.31 -7.62
N GLN A 413 -13.75 6.25 -8.95
CA GLN A 413 -14.34 5.13 -9.67
C GLN A 413 -13.67 3.81 -9.30
N VAL A 414 -12.33 3.79 -9.25
CA VAL A 414 -11.56 2.60 -8.83
C VAL A 414 -11.82 2.27 -7.35
N ALA A 415 -11.87 3.28 -6.48
CA ALA A 415 -12.10 3.07 -5.04
C ALA A 415 -13.48 2.46 -4.77
N VAL A 416 -14.51 3.02 -5.39
CA VAL A 416 -15.90 2.59 -5.24
C VAL A 416 -16.13 1.21 -5.86
N GLU A 417 -15.54 0.94 -7.03
CA GLU A 417 -15.61 -0.39 -7.66
C GLU A 417 -14.99 -1.46 -6.76
N ARG A 418 -13.81 -1.19 -6.19
CA ARG A 418 -13.15 -2.09 -5.25
C ARG A 418 -14.01 -2.34 -4.00
N GLU A 419 -14.57 -1.29 -3.41
CA GLU A 419 -15.41 -1.42 -2.21
C GLU A 419 -16.69 -2.21 -2.51
N THR A 420 -17.35 -1.97 -3.64
CA THR A 420 -18.57 -2.70 -4.03
C THR A 420 -18.30 -4.18 -4.29
N ILE A 421 -17.18 -4.52 -4.92
CA ILE A 421 -16.73 -5.92 -5.07
C ILE A 421 -16.48 -6.56 -3.70
N TYR A 422 -15.75 -5.87 -2.81
CA TYR A 422 -15.48 -6.38 -1.46
C TYR A 422 -16.77 -6.65 -0.69
N ARG A 423 -17.75 -5.75 -0.78
CA ARG A 423 -19.08 -5.91 -0.16
C ARG A 423 -19.85 -7.09 -0.73
N ARG A 424 -19.84 -7.27 -2.05
CA ARG A 424 -20.47 -8.43 -2.70
C ARG A 424 -19.88 -9.73 -2.16
N ILE A 425 -18.55 -9.83 -2.11
CA ILE A 425 -17.86 -11.00 -1.59
C ILE A 425 -18.23 -11.27 -0.12
N GLU A 426 -18.30 -10.25 0.72
CA GLU A 426 -18.66 -10.44 2.13
C GLU A 426 -20.12 -10.90 2.30
N LEU A 427 -21.06 -10.33 1.53
CA LEU A 427 -22.46 -10.77 1.53
C LEU A 427 -22.61 -12.21 1.01
N GLU A 428 -21.90 -12.56 -0.06
CA GLU A 428 -21.86 -13.93 -0.57
C GLU A 428 -21.23 -14.89 0.44
N ARG A 429 -20.13 -14.49 1.10
CA ARG A 429 -19.50 -15.26 2.16
C ARG A 429 -20.46 -15.49 3.31
N GLN A 430 -21.22 -14.47 3.72
CA GLN A 430 -22.22 -14.61 4.78
C GLN A 430 -23.35 -15.55 4.34
N ARG A 431 -23.89 -15.41 3.13
CA ARG A 431 -24.90 -16.32 2.58
C ARG A 431 -24.40 -17.75 2.47
N PHE A 432 -23.15 -17.93 2.02
CA PHE A 432 -22.50 -19.24 1.90
C PHE A 432 -22.27 -19.86 3.28
N TYR A 433 -21.82 -19.07 4.24
CA TYR A 433 -21.67 -19.47 5.62
C TYR A 433 -23.02 -19.92 6.22
N GLU A 434 -24.06 -19.11 6.10
CA GLU A 434 -25.41 -19.44 6.59
C GLU A 434 -25.96 -20.73 5.95
N ARG A 435 -25.74 -20.93 4.64
CA ARG A 435 -26.12 -22.18 3.93
C ARG A 435 -25.27 -23.38 4.33
N SER A 436 -24.00 -23.18 4.67
CA SER A 436 -23.08 -24.25 5.06
C SER A 436 -23.35 -24.74 6.49
N ILE A 437 -23.82 -23.86 7.37
CA ILE A 437 -24.05 -24.19 8.77
C ILE A 437 -25.48 -24.68 9.06
N ARG A 438 -26.42 -24.61 8.10
CA ARG A 438 -27.82 -25.04 8.29
C ARG A 438 -28.24 -26.15 7.33
N ASP A 439 -29.03 -27.10 7.83
CA ASP A 439 -29.65 -28.16 7.05
C ASP A 439 -30.75 -27.60 6.13
N ALA A 440 -30.66 -27.87 4.84
CA ALA A 440 -31.53 -27.27 3.82
C ALA A 440 -33.02 -27.66 3.97
N LEU A 441 -33.32 -28.83 4.54
CA LEU A 441 -34.69 -29.29 4.72
C LEU A 441 -35.34 -28.67 5.97
N THR A 442 -34.61 -28.62 7.08
CA THR A 442 -35.16 -28.32 8.41
C THR A 442 -34.82 -26.90 8.92
N GLY A 443 -33.79 -26.26 8.36
CA GLY A 443 -33.26 -24.97 8.78
C GLY A 443 -32.53 -24.98 10.13
N LEU A 444 -32.36 -26.15 10.75
CA LEU A 444 -31.57 -26.34 11.96
C LEU A 444 -30.07 -26.35 11.63
N PHE A 445 -29.20 -26.24 12.63
CA PHE A 445 -27.77 -26.30 12.40
C PHE A 445 -27.32 -27.69 11.92
N THR A 446 -26.27 -27.75 11.11
CA THR A 446 -25.66 -29.00 10.65
C THR A 446 -24.78 -29.60 11.74
N ARG A 447 -24.56 -30.92 11.66
CA ARG A 447 -23.60 -31.63 12.52
C ARG A 447 -22.20 -31.00 12.45
N PHE A 448 -21.76 -30.54 11.29
CA PHE A 448 -20.46 -29.87 11.13
C PHE A 448 -20.37 -28.59 11.96
N TYR A 449 -21.37 -27.72 11.89
CA TYR A 449 -21.40 -26.48 12.68
C TYR A 449 -21.49 -26.74 14.18
N MET A 450 -22.23 -27.80 14.56
CA MET A 450 -22.30 -28.27 15.94
C MET A 450 -20.92 -28.61 16.49
N GLU A 451 -20.13 -29.43 15.79
CA GLU A 451 -18.81 -29.85 16.29
C GLU A 451 -17.87 -28.66 16.53
N ASP A 452 -17.83 -27.68 15.63
CA ASP A 452 -17.02 -26.47 15.80
C ASP A 452 -17.47 -25.63 17.00
N THR A 453 -18.78 -25.43 17.13
CA THR A 453 -19.37 -24.63 18.22
C THR A 453 -19.14 -25.30 19.59
N LEU A 454 -19.34 -26.63 19.67
CA LEU A 454 -19.15 -27.38 20.91
C LEU A 454 -17.71 -27.39 21.39
N ARG A 455 -16.71 -27.42 20.49
CA ARG A 455 -15.29 -27.33 20.89
C ARG A 455 -15.04 -26.07 21.72
N ARG A 456 -15.51 -24.92 21.23
CA ARG A 456 -15.35 -23.63 21.92
C ARG A 456 -16.09 -23.61 23.26
N LEU A 457 -17.32 -24.11 23.29
CA LEU A 457 -18.12 -24.18 24.51
C LEU A 457 -17.52 -25.13 25.57
N PHE A 458 -16.94 -26.25 25.13
CA PHE A 458 -16.32 -27.23 26.01
C PHE A 458 -15.06 -26.65 26.66
N GLU A 459 -14.22 -25.95 25.89
CA GLU A 459 -13.07 -25.22 26.45
C GLU A 459 -13.48 -24.19 27.50
N ILE A 460 -14.60 -23.48 27.27
CA ILE A 460 -15.12 -22.51 28.24
C ILE A 460 -15.61 -23.24 29.50
N HIS A 461 -16.38 -24.32 29.34
CA HIS A 461 -16.86 -25.14 30.46
C HIS A 461 -15.71 -25.72 31.29
N ASP A 462 -14.65 -26.19 30.64
CA ASP A 462 -13.50 -26.79 31.33
C ASP A 462 -12.70 -25.76 32.13
N ARG A 463 -12.65 -24.50 31.67
CA ARG A 463 -12.03 -23.38 32.38
C ARG A 463 -12.94 -22.78 33.45
N ASN A 464 -14.25 -22.78 33.22
CA ASN A 464 -15.26 -22.19 34.11
C ASN A 464 -16.48 -23.11 34.21
N GLY A 465 -16.52 -23.91 35.28
CA GLY A 465 -17.56 -24.91 35.54
C GLY A 465 -18.99 -24.36 35.67
N ASN A 466 -19.17 -23.04 35.75
CA ASN A 466 -20.49 -22.41 35.74
C ASN A 466 -21.15 -22.39 34.35
N THR A 467 -20.39 -22.54 33.27
CA THR A 467 -20.96 -22.57 31.91
C THR A 467 -21.36 -24.00 31.54
N GLN A 468 -22.40 -24.54 32.18
CA GLN A 468 -22.86 -25.91 31.92
C GLN A 468 -23.34 -26.08 30.48
N VAL A 469 -23.13 -27.27 29.91
CA VAL A 469 -23.63 -27.65 28.58
C VAL A 469 -24.47 -28.91 28.73
N ALA A 470 -25.69 -28.90 28.20
CA ALA A 470 -26.57 -30.06 28.18
C ALA A 470 -27.07 -30.33 26.76
N LEU A 471 -27.45 -31.57 26.49
CA LEU A 471 -27.96 -32.04 25.20
C LEU A 471 -29.26 -32.79 25.45
N ALA A 472 -30.30 -32.49 24.68
CA ALA A 472 -31.42 -33.39 24.47
C ALA A 472 -31.40 -33.86 23.00
N MET A 473 -31.22 -35.16 22.82
CA MET A 473 -31.16 -35.83 21.52
C MET A 473 -32.49 -36.53 21.26
N LEU A 474 -33.12 -36.21 20.13
CA LEU A 474 -34.46 -36.63 19.77
C LEU A 474 -34.41 -37.50 18.51
N ASP A 475 -35.25 -38.51 18.46
CA ASP A 475 -35.46 -39.32 17.27
C ASP A 475 -36.96 -39.56 17.05
N ILE A 476 -37.38 -39.43 15.80
CA ILE A 476 -38.79 -39.60 15.42
C ILE A 476 -39.15 -41.08 15.45
N ASP A 477 -40.08 -41.42 16.33
CA ASP A 477 -40.50 -42.80 16.51
C ASP A 477 -41.15 -43.35 15.22
N HIS A 478 -40.62 -44.48 14.74
CA HIS A 478 -41.13 -45.18 13.58
C HIS A 478 -41.07 -44.36 12.26
N PHE A 479 -40.12 -43.44 12.10
CA PHE A 479 -40.03 -42.60 10.90
C PHE A 479 -39.92 -43.39 9.60
N LYS A 480 -39.16 -44.50 9.57
CA LYS A 480 -39.14 -45.41 8.42
C LYS A 480 -40.54 -45.88 8.01
N ARG A 481 -41.39 -46.26 8.97
CA ARG A 481 -42.77 -46.68 8.69
C ARG A 481 -43.62 -45.52 8.14
N ILE A 482 -43.35 -44.29 8.58
CA ILE A 482 -44.00 -43.08 8.05
C ILE A 482 -43.61 -42.91 6.57
N ASN A 483 -42.32 -42.99 6.24
CA ASN A 483 -41.86 -42.93 4.85
C ASN A 483 -42.45 -44.04 4.00
N ASP A 484 -42.45 -45.28 4.50
CA ASP A 484 -42.98 -46.44 3.77
C ASP A 484 -44.50 -46.33 3.53
N SER A 485 -45.24 -45.68 4.44
CA SER A 485 -46.71 -45.58 4.35
C SER A 485 -47.20 -44.34 3.59
N TYR A 486 -46.45 -43.23 3.65
CA TYR A 486 -46.90 -41.93 3.14
C TYR A 486 -45.99 -41.35 2.06
N GLY A 487 -44.82 -41.95 1.80
CA GLY A 487 -43.82 -41.46 0.86
C GLY A 487 -42.84 -40.47 1.48
N HIS A 488 -41.66 -40.36 0.86
CA HIS A 488 -40.56 -39.51 1.35
C HIS A 488 -40.93 -38.02 1.41
N VAL A 489 -41.74 -37.52 0.47
CA VAL A 489 -42.18 -36.10 0.46
C VAL A 489 -42.99 -35.76 1.71
N GLN A 490 -43.83 -36.69 2.16
CA GLN A 490 -44.63 -36.54 3.38
C GLN A 490 -43.77 -36.74 4.64
N GLY A 491 -42.77 -37.63 4.59
CA GLY A 491 -41.76 -37.74 5.64
C GLY A 491 -40.94 -36.47 5.82
N ASP A 492 -40.55 -35.82 4.73
CA ASP A 492 -39.89 -34.51 4.75
C ASP A 492 -40.75 -33.43 5.43
N GLU A 493 -42.07 -33.45 5.21
CA GLU A 493 -42.98 -32.55 5.91
C GLU A 493 -43.03 -32.82 7.41
N VAL A 494 -42.98 -34.09 7.82
CA VAL A 494 -42.84 -34.46 9.24
C VAL A 494 -41.55 -33.89 9.83
N LEU A 495 -40.42 -34.04 9.12
CA LEU A 495 -39.13 -33.47 9.55
C LEU A 495 -39.19 -31.94 9.68
N ARG A 496 -39.82 -31.23 8.73
CA ARG A 496 -40.00 -29.77 8.78
C ARG A 496 -40.80 -29.31 9.99
N GLN A 497 -41.90 -30.00 10.30
CA GLN A 497 -42.76 -29.63 11.43
C GLN A 497 -42.10 -29.91 12.78
N VAL A 498 -41.40 -31.04 12.91
CA VAL A 498 -40.62 -31.36 14.11
C VAL A 498 -39.51 -30.33 14.31
N ALA A 499 -38.77 -30.01 13.26
CA ALA A 499 -37.72 -28.98 13.31
C ALA A 499 -38.26 -27.59 13.69
N ARG A 500 -39.44 -27.22 13.18
CA ARG A 500 -40.12 -25.97 13.55
C ARG A 500 -40.45 -25.93 15.04
N VAL A 501 -40.90 -27.04 15.62
CA VAL A 501 -41.14 -27.15 17.07
C VAL A 501 -39.84 -26.97 17.84
N ILE A 502 -38.76 -27.65 17.45
CA ILE A 502 -37.45 -27.54 18.10
C ILE A 502 -36.94 -26.10 18.05
N ARG A 503 -36.98 -25.46 16.89
CA ARG A 503 -36.53 -24.07 16.72
C ARG A 503 -37.37 -23.07 17.52
N ALA A 504 -38.67 -23.30 17.64
CA ALA A 504 -39.56 -22.44 18.42
C ALA A 504 -39.44 -22.64 19.94
N ASP A 505 -38.75 -23.70 20.39
CA ASP A 505 -38.49 -23.97 21.80
C ASP A 505 -37.07 -23.56 22.23
N ALA A 506 -36.15 -23.42 21.26
CA ALA A 506 -34.79 -22.98 21.47
C ALA A 506 -34.72 -21.48 21.83
N ARG A 507 -33.98 -21.16 22.89
CA ARG A 507 -33.71 -19.78 23.33
C ARG A 507 -32.55 -19.16 22.54
N ALA A 508 -32.37 -17.85 22.69
CA ALA A 508 -31.18 -17.16 22.21
C ALA A 508 -29.94 -17.73 22.93
N GLY A 509 -29.10 -18.47 22.21
CA GLY A 509 -27.92 -19.15 22.75
C GLY A 509 -27.99 -20.68 22.69
N ASP A 510 -29.17 -21.27 22.52
CA ASP A 510 -29.32 -22.71 22.29
C ASP A 510 -28.92 -23.07 20.86
N LEU A 511 -28.44 -24.31 20.68
CA LEU A 511 -27.97 -24.83 19.41
C LEU A 511 -28.85 -26.02 18.98
N PRO A 512 -29.94 -25.78 18.22
CA PRO A 512 -30.76 -26.85 17.65
C PRO A 512 -30.11 -27.38 16.36
N VAL A 513 -29.86 -28.69 16.31
CA VAL A 513 -29.03 -29.36 15.30
C VAL A 513 -29.82 -30.52 14.69
N ARG A 514 -29.64 -30.76 13.38
CA ARG A 514 -30.01 -32.03 12.75
C ARG A 514 -28.77 -32.93 12.71
N LEU A 515 -28.84 -34.06 13.40
CA LEU A 515 -27.70 -34.98 13.59
C LEU A 515 -27.63 -36.04 12.48
N GLY A 516 -28.79 -36.43 11.97
CA GLY A 516 -28.94 -37.51 10.98
C GLY A 516 -30.24 -37.40 10.17
N GLY A 517 -30.69 -38.53 9.62
CA GLY A 517 -31.89 -38.58 8.78
C GLY A 517 -33.16 -38.16 9.53
N GLU A 518 -33.39 -38.77 10.70
CA GLU A 518 -34.56 -38.55 11.57
C GLU A 518 -34.18 -38.11 12.99
N GLU A 519 -32.91 -37.78 13.19
CA GLU A 519 -32.28 -37.48 14.48
C GLU A 519 -31.99 -35.98 14.63
N PHE A 520 -32.36 -35.45 15.78
CA PHE A 520 -32.23 -34.05 16.14
C PHE A 520 -31.53 -33.90 17.49
N GLY A 521 -30.90 -32.76 17.71
CA GLY A 521 -30.33 -32.38 19.00
C GLY A 521 -30.68 -30.95 19.35
N ILE A 522 -30.80 -30.65 20.63
CA ILE A 522 -30.75 -29.29 21.14
C ILE A 522 -29.69 -29.21 22.23
N PHE A 523 -28.66 -28.41 21.99
CA PHE A 523 -27.65 -28.12 23.01
C PHE A 523 -28.02 -26.83 23.73
N VAL A 524 -28.03 -26.89 25.05
CA VAL A 524 -28.42 -25.80 25.95
C VAL A 524 -27.19 -25.41 26.77
N VAL A 525 -26.95 -24.11 26.92
CA VAL A 525 -25.74 -23.56 27.55
C VAL A 525 -26.11 -22.70 28.76
N GLY A 526 -25.26 -22.71 29.80
CA GLY A 526 -25.41 -21.90 31.00
C GLY A 526 -26.42 -22.49 31.99
N ASP A 527 -27.09 -21.63 32.77
CA ASP A 527 -27.99 -22.02 33.86
C ASP A 527 -29.15 -22.92 33.39
N SER A 528 -29.53 -22.81 32.11
CA SER A 528 -30.60 -23.62 31.50
C SER A 528 -30.21 -25.09 31.28
N ALA A 529 -28.93 -25.44 31.39
CA ALA A 529 -28.47 -26.83 31.28
C ALA A 529 -29.07 -27.72 32.39
N ALA A 530 -29.33 -27.16 33.57
CA ALA A 530 -30.02 -27.87 34.65
C ALA A 530 -31.49 -28.17 34.32
N GLU A 531 -32.11 -27.39 33.44
CA GLU A 531 -33.51 -27.57 32.99
C GLU A 531 -33.65 -28.60 31.86
N ILE A 532 -32.57 -29.26 31.42
CA ILE A 532 -32.61 -30.16 30.25
C ILE A 532 -33.69 -31.25 30.33
N PRO A 533 -34.03 -31.85 31.50
CA PRO A 533 -35.12 -32.82 31.57
C PRO A 533 -36.49 -32.20 31.23
N ALA A 534 -36.74 -30.99 31.72
CA ALA A 534 -37.98 -30.27 31.49
C ALA A 534 -38.07 -29.82 30.02
N ILE A 535 -36.96 -29.37 29.43
CA ILE A 535 -36.86 -29.02 28.01
C ILE A 535 -37.15 -30.24 27.13
N ALA A 536 -36.52 -31.38 27.43
CA ALA A 536 -36.72 -32.63 26.71
C ALA A 536 -38.18 -33.10 26.75
N GLU A 537 -38.81 -33.06 27.92
CA GLU A 537 -40.21 -33.47 28.09
C GLU A 537 -41.19 -32.48 27.42
N ARG A 538 -40.89 -31.18 27.47
CA ARG A 538 -41.66 -30.15 26.76
C ARG A 538 -41.60 -30.38 25.24
N LEU A 539 -40.41 -30.60 24.68
CA LEU A 539 -40.24 -30.90 23.26
C LEU A 539 -41.01 -32.16 22.85
N ARG A 540 -40.91 -33.23 23.63
CA ARG A 540 -41.66 -34.48 23.40
C ARG A 540 -43.17 -34.24 23.32
N ARG A 541 -43.74 -33.52 24.30
CA ARG A 541 -45.17 -33.19 24.33
C ARG A 541 -45.59 -32.29 23.16
N ARG A 542 -44.78 -31.27 22.83
CA ARG A 542 -45.06 -30.36 21.72
C ARG A 542 -45.03 -31.08 20.37
N VAL A 543 -44.10 -32.01 20.17
CA VAL A 543 -44.06 -32.85 18.96
C VAL A 543 -45.30 -33.75 18.87
N MET A 544 -45.68 -34.40 19.96
CA MET A 544 -46.90 -35.22 20.02
C MET A 544 -48.19 -34.41 19.75
N ALA A 545 -48.17 -33.11 20.07
CA ALA A 545 -49.28 -32.20 19.84
C ALA A 545 -49.38 -31.69 18.39
N ILE A 546 -48.39 -31.96 17.52
CA ILE A 546 -48.43 -31.52 16.12
C ILE A 546 -49.72 -32.03 15.45
N ARG A 547 -50.40 -31.13 14.74
CA ARG A 547 -51.56 -31.43 13.90
C ARG A 547 -51.15 -31.23 12.46
N PHE A 548 -50.97 -32.33 11.75
CA PHE A 548 -50.68 -32.32 10.32
C PHE A 548 -51.96 -32.04 9.51
N GLN A 549 -51.79 -31.55 8.29
CA GLN A 549 -52.88 -31.25 7.36
C GLN A 549 -52.86 -32.21 6.17
N GLY A 550 -53.94 -32.23 5.38
CA GLY A 550 -54.02 -33.03 4.15
C GLY A 550 -53.95 -34.54 4.39
N SER A 551 -53.16 -35.24 3.58
CA SER A 551 -52.97 -36.70 3.64
C SER A 551 -52.37 -37.20 4.96
N LEU A 552 -51.76 -36.31 5.74
CA LEU A 552 -51.18 -36.59 7.05
C LEU A 552 -52.11 -36.28 8.23
N SER A 553 -53.35 -35.81 8.00
CA SER A 553 -54.28 -35.35 9.05
C SER A 553 -54.55 -36.35 10.18
N ARG A 554 -54.48 -37.66 9.88
CA ARG A 554 -54.66 -38.75 10.86
C ARG A 554 -53.35 -39.22 11.51
N LEU A 555 -52.20 -38.76 11.04
CA LEU A 555 -50.89 -39.15 11.55
C LEU A 555 -50.66 -38.57 12.95
N ARG A 556 -50.14 -39.41 13.84
CA ARG A 556 -49.62 -39.02 15.15
C ARG A 556 -48.14 -39.36 15.19
N VAL A 557 -47.32 -38.33 15.38
CA VAL A 557 -45.87 -38.46 15.45
C VAL A 557 -45.44 -38.30 16.90
N THR A 558 -44.61 -39.22 17.39
CA THR A 558 -43.98 -39.12 18.70
C THR A 558 -42.46 -39.11 18.53
N VAL A 559 -41.76 -38.65 19.56
CA VAL A 559 -40.29 -38.69 19.60
C VAL A 559 -39.86 -39.38 20.89
N SER A 560 -38.79 -40.16 20.78
CA SER A 560 -38.02 -40.59 21.94
C SER A 560 -36.91 -39.58 22.18
N VAL A 561 -36.57 -39.30 23.44
CA VAL A 561 -35.54 -38.31 23.79
C VAL A 561 -34.55 -38.89 24.79
N GLY A 562 -33.26 -38.77 24.49
CA GLY A 562 -32.15 -39.02 25.42
C GLY A 562 -31.48 -37.71 25.78
N ALA A 563 -31.36 -37.39 27.07
CA ALA A 563 -30.75 -36.16 27.51
C ALA A 563 -29.54 -36.40 28.42
N ALA A 564 -28.52 -35.55 28.31
CA ALA A 564 -27.30 -35.63 29.09
C ALA A 564 -26.80 -34.23 29.45
N VAL A 565 -26.24 -34.07 30.65
CA VAL A 565 -25.44 -32.90 31.02
C VAL A 565 -23.98 -33.26 30.88
N ARG A 566 -23.20 -32.41 30.22
CA ARG A 566 -21.77 -32.63 29.95
C ARG A 566 -21.00 -32.66 31.28
N GLN A 567 -20.00 -33.53 31.34
CA GLN A 567 -19.04 -33.58 32.44
C GLN A 567 -17.77 -32.80 32.09
N GLN A 568 -17.08 -32.27 33.09
CA GLN A 568 -15.82 -31.57 32.89
C GLN A 568 -14.77 -32.53 32.33
N GLY A 569 -14.01 -32.10 31.31
CA GLY A 569 -13.03 -32.92 30.61
C GLY A 569 -13.62 -33.97 29.66
N GLU A 570 -14.94 -34.03 29.51
CA GLU A 570 -15.59 -34.97 28.61
C GLU A 570 -15.44 -34.57 27.14
N SER A 571 -15.06 -35.54 26.31
CA SER A 571 -14.94 -35.33 24.86
C SER A 571 -16.33 -35.19 24.20
N ILE A 572 -16.39 -34.48 23.06
CA ILE A 572 -17.63 -34.33 22.28
C ILE A 572 -18.25 -35.69 21.91
N PRO A 573 -17.47 -36.67 21.39
CA PRO A 573 -18.01 -38.01 21.09
C PRO A 573 -18.60 -38.70 22.32
N GLY A 574 -17.90 -38.68 23.46
CA GLY A 574 -18.38 -39.31 24.69
C GLY A 574 -19.66 -38.67 25.23
N PHE A 575 -19.77 -37.34 25.13
CA PHE A 575 -20.98 -36.62 25.53
C PHE A 575 -22.20 -37.00 24.67
N ILE A 576 -22.02 -37.04 23.35
CA ILE A 576 -23.09 -37.44 22.42
C ILE A 576 -23.46 -38.91 22.64
N GLU A 577 -22.47 -39.80 22.83
CA GLU A 577 -22.71 -41.22 23.07
C GLU A 577 -23.54 -41.46 24.34
N ARG A 578 -23.32 -40.70 25.42
CA ARG A 578 -24.17 -40.81 26.62
C ARG A 578 -25.62 -40.42 26.36
N ALA A 579 -25.85 -39.35 25.60
CA ALA A 579 -27.19 -38.95 25.20
C ALA A 579 -27.84 -40.00 24.28
N ASP A 580 -27.07 -40.60 23.38
CA ASP A 580 -27.51 -41.69 22.49
C ASP A 580 -27.91 -42.95 23.27
N LEU A 581 -27.12 -43.37 24.24
CA LEU A 581 -27.46 -44.50 25.11
C LEU A 581 -28.75 -44.26 25.90
N ALA A 582 -28.99 -43.02 26.34
CA ALA A 582 -30.26 -42.65 26.97
C ALA A 582 -31.42 -42.70 25.96
N LEU A 583 -31.23 -42.18 24.74
CA LEU A 583 -32.23 -42.23 23.66
C LEU A 583 -32.58 -43.67 23.26
N TYR A 584 -31.57 -44.52 23.14
CA TYR A 584 -31.74 -45.94 22.85
C TYR A 584 -32.59 -46.65 23.91
N ARG A 585 -32.42 -46.30 25.20
CA ARG A 585 -33.25 -46.82 26.30
C ARG A 585 -34.68 -46.31 26.20
N ALA A 586 -34.89 -45.03 25.87
CA ALA A 586 -36.22 -44.49 25.60
C ALA A 586 -36.93 -45.30 24.50
N LYS A 587 -36.23 -45.60 23.40
CA LYS A 587 -36.74 -46.43 22.31
C LYS A 587 -37.07 -47.86 22.77
N LYS A 588 -36.18 -48.51 23.52
CA LYS A 588 -36.36 -49.89 24.00
C LYS A 588 -37.48 -50.06 25.00
N GLN A 589 -37.72 -49.08 25.87
CA GLN A 589 -38.74 -49.20 26.91
C GLN A 589 -40.16 -48.87 26.42
N GLY A 590 -40.36 -48.64 25.12
CA GLY A 590 -41.67 -48.42 24.53
C GLY A 590 -41.87 -47.05 23.92
N ARG A 591 -40.79 -46.32 23.60
CA ARG A 591 -40.79 -45.05 22.86
C ARG A 591 -41.60 -43.94 23.53
N ASN A 592 -41.73 -42.78 22.86
CA ASN A 592 -42.49 -41.62 23.32
C ASN A 592 -42.19 -41.22 24.78
N ARG A 593 -40.91 -41.17 25.14
CA ARG A 593 -40.46 -40.89 26.52
C ARG A 593 -39.08 -40.26 26.53
N VAL A 594 -38.74 -39.67 27.67
CA VAL A 594 -37.44 -39.07 27.94
C VAL A 594 -36.64 -39.98 28.87
N PHE A 595 -35.36 -40.16 28.58
CA PHE A 595 -34.38 -40.77 29.48
C PHE A 595 -33.22 -39.81 29.72
N LEU A 596 -32.72 -39.77 30.95
CA LEU A 596 -31.52 -39.03 31.30
C LEU A 596 -30.33 -39.97 31.41
N ALA A 597 -29.20 -39.55 30.85
CA ALA A 597 -27.92 -40.18 31.07
C ALA A 597 -27.44 -39.87 32.49
N ASP A 598 -27.04 -40.91 33.20
CA ASP A 598 -26.56 -40.76 34.58
C ASP A 598 -25.14 -40.20 34.62
N ARG A 599 -24.76 -39.63 35.78
CA ARG A 599 -23.42 -39.07 36.00
C ARG A 599 -22.33 -40.15 36.07
N ALA A 600 -22.69 -41.39 36.37
CA ALA A 600 -21.75 -42.52 36.51
C ALA A 600 -22.21 -43.74 35.71
N GLY A 601 -22.21 -43.68 34.36
CA GLY A 601 -22.24 -44.86 33.48
C GLY A 601 -23.45 -45.83 33.55
N HIS A 602 -24.43 -45.65 34.45
CA HIS A 602 -25.58 -46.53 34.62
C HIS A 602 -26.89 -45.74 34.66
N PRO A 603 -27.92 -46.03 33.86
CA PRO A 603 -29.15 -45.23 33.76
C PRO A 603 -30.04 -45.33 35.00
N GLY A 604 -30.26 -44.24 35.70
CA GLY A 604 -31.42 -44.07 36.58
C GLY A 604 -32.74 -43.88 35.80
N GLN A 605 -33.77 -44.62 36.17
CA GLN A 605 -35.16 -44.41 35.74
C GLN A 605 -35.82 -43.43 36.72
N TRP A 606 -36.29 -42.27 36.26
CA TRP A 606 -37.04 -41.32 37.11
C TRP A 606 -38.51 -41.38 36.73
N SER A 607 -39.34 -41.95 37.61
CA SER A 607 -40.79 -41.79 37.60
C SER A 607 -41.14 -40.49 38.33
N LEU A 608 -41.48 -39.44 37.59
CA LEU A 608 -42.07 -38.24 38.16
C LEU A 608 -43.53 -38.54 38.51
N GLY A 609 -43.82 -38.69 39.80
CA GLY A 609 -45.18 -38.61 40.32
C GLY A 609 -45.69 -37.18 40.20
N PHE A 610 -46.79 -37.00 39.49
CA PHE A 610 -47.62 -35.81 39.54
C PHE A 610 -49.07 -36.29 39.65
N GLU A 611 -49.75 -35.86 40.72
CA GLU A 611 -51.20 -35.66 40.70
C GLU A 611 -51.58 -34.58 39.68
#